data_AF-A0A7Z6MU85-F1
#
_entry.id   AF-A0A7Z6MU85-F1
#
_cell.length_a   1.000
_cell.length_b   1.000
_cell.length_c   1.000
_cell.angle_alpha   90.00
_cell.angle_beta   90.00
_cell.angle_gamma   90.00
#
_symmetry.space_group_name_H-M   'P 1'
#
loop_
_entity.id
_entity.type
_entity.pdbx_description
1 polymer ?
#
loop_
_entity_poly.entity_id
_entity_poly.type
_entity_poly.pdbx_seq_one_letter_code
_entity_poly.pdbx_strand_id
1 'polypeptide(L)'
;MGEEGRVSRIADQEFFFLDFLRATETFIDIVNSFAKQDNQTWALLFDELEIAPASIVKRLMESMRGGGDKILLKLSLAPYNPNFDIESNIFSATDGNDFDLIPLWSAKKTSEARKFCIDLLDSMLTEKGIVDTTAEQIFGKSELDGYDEILDGIAREQDDEASINYLLENNIRASDLVQLKGIKRAQHLRKAIPILRARYEFLREGTDGQRSRKSIPTMYSGANALFDMVEANPRWFIGVFEPLIAEYIANKKSVPRKRQVIEIEKAAAKFLSLLKTIPCPIKSSSISAVGVDKAIDTIGNYFKSEVLGEKLIIEPAGSFVVDSDLSPELKKSLGAALNAGAIVLASTLTEATFLRSLDNQRFRICYLLAPKYRIPLQLMKDVKLKRILSLSETSQQADLVFG
;
A
#
# COMPACT_ATOMS: atom_id res chain seq x y z
N MET A 1 2.09 43.29 7.89
CA MET A 1 2.08 44.08 9.14
C MET A 1 3.53 44.44 9.48
N GLY A 2 3.84 45.71 9.75
CA GLY A 2 5.21 46.20 9.93
C GLY A 2 5.93 45.65 11.17
N GLU A 3 7.27 45.64 11.12
CA GLU A 3 8.15 45.00 12.11
C GLU A 3 8.20 45.72 13.47
N GLU A 4 8.07 47.06 13.51
CA GLU A 4 8.16 47.80 14.77
C GLU A 4 6.92 47.60 15.67
N GLY A 5 7.16 47.28 16.94
CA GLY A 5 6.12 47.11 17.97
C GLY A 5 5.30 45.81 17.87
N ARG A 6 5.67 44.89 16.97
CA ARG A 6 4.95 43.61 16.81
C ARG A 6 4.91 42.78 18.10
N VAL A 7 6.01 42.75 18.85
CA VAL A 7 6.10 41.95 20.09
C VAL A 7 5.15 42.48 21.17
N SER A 8 5.12 43.81 21.40
CA SER A 8 4.20 44.42 22.37
C SER A 8 2.73 44.19 21.97
N ARG A 9 2.40 44.39 20.69
CA ARG A 9 1.04 44.16 20.20
C ARG A 9 0.59 42.70 20.24
N ILE A 10 1.51 41.73 20.19
CA ILE A 10 1.18 40.31 20.40
C ILE A 10 1.02 40.02 21.89
N ALA A 11 1.86 40.61 22.74
CA ALA A 11 1.77 40.45 24.20
C ALA A 11 0.48 41.05 24.78
N ASP A 12 -0.05 42.13 24.19
CA ASP A 12 -1.29 42.78 24.63
C ASP A 12 -2.58 42.00 24.23
N GLN A 13 -2.44 40.91 23.48
CA GLN A 13 -3.57 40.12 23.00
C GLN A 13 -3.80 38.91 23.92
N GLU A 14 -4.69 39.08 24.90
CA GLU A 14 -4.99 38.07 25.93
C GLU A 14 -5.40 36.71 25.36
N PHE A 15 -6.00 36.68 24.16
CA PHE A 15 -6.43 35.45 23.52
C PHE A 15 -5.28 34.50 23.17
N PHE A 16 -4.04 34.99 22.99
CA PHE A 16 -2.89 34.11 22.74
C PHE A 16 -2.48 33.27 23.97
N PHE A 17 -2.99 33.61 25.16
CA PHE A 17 -2.70 32.90 26.40
C PHE A 17 -3.84 31.95 26.82
N LEU A 18 -4.92 31.87 26.04
CA LEU A 18 -6.01 30.94 26.32
C LEU A 18 -5.57 29.51 26.01
N ASP A 19 -5.86 28.60 26.94
CA ASP A 19 -5.78 27.18 26.65
C ASP A 19 -6.84 26.84 25.60
N PHE A 20 -6.38 26.31 24.45
CA PHE A 20 -7.26 26.11 23.31
C PHE A 20 -8.38 25.11 23.61
N LEU A 21 -8.15 24.08 24.43
CA LEU A 21 -9.20 23.10 24.78
C LEU A 21 -10.27 23.79 25.61
N ARG A 22 -9.88 24.50 26.66
CA ARG A 22 -10.83 25.21 27.53
C ARG A 22 -11.64 26.26 26.79
N ALA A 23 -10.99 27.01 25.90
CA ALA A 23 -11.67 27.97 25.03
C ALA A 23 -12.69 27.25 24.12
N THR A 24 -12.31 26.10 23.57
CA THR A 24 -13.19 25.30 22.72
C THR A 24 -14.36 24.69 23.50
N GLU A 25 -14.14 24.16 24.70
CA GLU A 25 -15.19 23.64 25.58
C GLU A 25 -16.20 24.73 25.95
N THR A 26 -15.71 25.90 26.34
CA THR A 26 -16.57 27.05 26.65
C THR A 26 -17.42 27.45 25.45
N PHE A 27 -16.81 27.45 24.25
CA PHE A 27 -17.55 27.70 23.01
C PHE A 27 -18.61 26.63 22.75
N ILE A 28 -18.27 25.35 22.89
CA ILE A 28 -19.20 24.22 22.74
C ILE A 28 -20.36 24.36 23.72
N ASP A 29 -20.11 24.69 24.98
CA ASP A 29 -21.14 24.88 26.00
C ASP A 29 -22.13 25.99 25.63
N ILE A 30 -21.63 27.12 25.15
CA ILE A 30 -22.46 28.23 24.70
C ILE A 30 -23.33 27.80 23.51
N VAL A 31 -22.74 27.13 22.52
CA VAL A 31 -23.46 26.69 21.32
C VAL A 31 -24.50 25.62 21.66
N ASN A 32 -24.12 24.62 22.46
CA ASN A 32 -25.00 23.56 22.93
C ASN A 32 -26.17 24.14 23.72
N SER A 33 -25.93 25.11 24.61
CA SER A 33 -27.00 25.77 25.36
C SER A 33 -27.99 26.49 24.46
N PHE A 34 -27.49 27.24 23.47
CA PHE A 34 -28.34 27.89 22.48
C PHE A 34 -29.14 26.88 21.64
N ALA A 35 -28.52 25.75 21.28
CA ALA A 35 -29.14 24.68 20.51
C ALA A 35 -30.03 23.73 21.34
N LYS A 36 -30.11 23.90 22.67
CA LYS A 36 -30.78 22.99 23.61
C LYS A 36 -30.23 21.55 23.56
N GLN A 37 -28.91 21.46 23.48
CA GLN A 37 -28.12 20.23 23.32
C GLN A 37 -26.98 20.15 24.36
N ASP A 38 -27.25 20.53 25.62
CA ASP A 38 -26.27 20.78 26.68
C ASP A 38 -25.23 19.66 26.92
N ASN A 39 -25.60 18.42 26.61
CA ASN A 39 -24.78 17.22 26.82
C ASN A 39 -24.13 16.66 25.54
N GLN A 40 -24.15 17.39 24.43
CA GLN A 40 -23.54 16.89 23.19
C GLN A 40 -22.03 17.05 23.19
N THR A 41 -21.35 15.94 22.91
CA THR A 41 -19.91 15.88 22.68
C THR A 41 -19.62 16.29 21.23
N TRP A 42 -18.59 17.11 21.03
CA TRP A 42 -18.13 17.50 19.70
C TRP A 42 -16.87 16.73 19.32
N ALA A 43 -16.80 16.29 18.07
CA ALA A 43 -15.59 15.72 17.51
C ALA A 43 -14.79 16.78 16.75
N LEU A 44 -13.55 17.03 17.16
CA LEU A 44 -12.60 17.89 16.47
C LEU A 44 -11.71 17.01 15.59
N LEU A 45 -11.80 17.23 14.27
CA LEU A 45 -11.10 16.42 13.27
C LEU A 45 -9.90 17.21 12.75
N PHE A 46 -8.70 16.67 12.97
CA PHE A 46 -7.46 17.26 12.49
C PHE A 46 -6.89 16.40 11.37
N ASP A 47 -6.89 16.96 10.15
CA ASP A 47 -6.33 16.32 8.96
C ASP A 47 -5.00 16.96 8.56
N GLU A 48 -4.21 16.27 7.74
CA GLU A 48 -2.92 16.74 7.21
C GLU A 48 -1.93 17.20 8.30
N LEU A 49 -1.86 16.51 9.44
CA LEU A 49 -0.98 16.90 10.55
C LEU A 49 0.53 16.82 10.21
N GLU A 50 0.91 16.21 9.09
CA GLU A 50 2.28 16.18 8.58
C GLU A 50 2.80 17.52 8.08
N ILE A 51 1.91 18.46 7.71
CA ILE A 51 2.29 19.84 7.36
C ILE A 51 2.25 20.78 8.56
N ALA A 52 1.65 20.36 9.67
CA ALA A 52 1.55 21.16 10.88
C ALA A 52 2.91 21.25 11.60
N PRO A 53 3.23 22.39 12.25
CA PRO A 53 4.39 22.49 13.13
C PRO A 53 4.38 21.42 14.23
N ALA A 54 5.55 20.83 14.51
CA ALA A 54 5.68 19.76 15.49
C ALA A 54 5.15 20.13 16.89
N SER A 55 5.23 21.40 17.28
CA SER A 55 4.69 21.91 18.54
C SER A 55 3.17 21.81 18.63
N ILE A 56 2.45 22.01 17.51
CA ILE A 56 0.98 21.91 17.46
C ILE A 56 0.58 20.45 17.62
N VAL A 57 1.18 19.55 16.84
CA VAL A 57 0.85 18.12 16.90
C VAL A 57 1.18 17.55 18.28
N LYS A 58 2.33 17.91 18.85
CA LYS A 58 2.68 17.53 20.23
C LYS A 58 1.62 17.97 21.23
N ARG A 59 1.16 19.23 21.14
CA ARG A 59 0.11 19.74 22.03
C ARG A 59 -1.21 18.99 21.85
N LEU A 60 -1.61 18.65 20.62
CA LEU A 60 -2.81 17.85 20.34
C LEU A 60 -2.70 16.44 20.93
N MET A 61 -1.53 15.79 20.81
CA MET A 61 -1.29 14.47 21.39
C MET A 61 -1.32 14.50 22.92
N GLU A 62 -0.68 15.50 23.54
CA GLU A 62 -0.72 15.71 25.00
C GLU A 62 -2.16 15.97 25.50
N SER A 63 -3.01 16.57 24.65
CA SER A 63 -4.41 16.86 24.96
C SER A 63 -5.32 15.63 24.95
N MET A 64 -4.87 14.49 24.40
CA MET A 64 -5.65 13.24 24.44
C MET A 64 -5.67 12.64 25.85
N ARG A 65 -4.64 12.89 26.67
CA ARG A 65 -4.59 12.45 28.06
C ARG A 65 -5.25 13.49 28.97
N GLY A 66 -6.40 13.14 29.53
CA GLY A 66 -7.16 14.04 30.41
C GLY A 66 -7.92 15.15 29.67
N GLY A 67 -8.21 14.95 28.38
CA GLY A 67 -9.14 15.82 27.63
C GLY A 67 -10.53 15.84 28.26
N GLY A 68 -11.26 16.96 28.16
CA GLY A 68 -12.53 17.10 28.84
C GLY A 68 -13.68 16.31 28.21
N ASP A 69 -14.71 16.06 29.02
CA ASP A 69 -15.82 15.14 28.76
C ASP A 69 -16.65 15.47 27.49
N LYS A 70 -16.46 16.65 26.90
CA LYS A 70 -17.25 17.16 25.77
C LYS A 70 -16.49 17.21 24.44
N ILE A 71 -15.22 16.84 24.40
CA ILE A 71 -14.40 16.87 23.19
C ILE A 71 -13.85 15.48 22.87
N LEU A 72 -14.12 15.00 21.66
CA LEU A 72 -13.43 13.88 21.04
C LEU A 72 -12.40 14.42 20.04
N LEU A 73 -11.13 14.04 20.18
CA LEU A 73 -10.08 14.38 19.21
C LEU A 73 -9.90 13.23 18.22
N LYS A 74 -9.97 13.52 16.93
CA LYS A 74 -9.58 12.58 15.86
C LYS A 74 -8.42 13.17 15.08
N LEU A 75 -7.28 12.48 15.13
CA LEU A 75 -6.05 12.93 14.49
C LEU A 75 -5.72 12.01 13.30
N SER A 76 -5.65 12.57 12.09
CA SER A 76 -5.13 11.88 10.92
C SER A 76 -3.62 12.13 10.81
N LEU A 77 -2.83 11.06 10.89
CA LEU A 77 -1.38 11.14 10.86
C LEU A 77 -0.80 10.28 9.74
N ALA A 78 0.28 10.76 9.14
CA ALA A 78 1.10 9.93 8.27
C ALA A 78 1.77 8.79 9.08
N PRO A 79 1.94 7.60 8.48
CA PRO A 79 2.45 6.41 9.18
C PRO A 79 3.90 6.55 9.69
N TYR A 80 4.68 7.47 9.12
CA TYR A 80 6.05 7.73 9.52
C TYR A 80 6.33 9.23 9.65
N ASN A 81 6.80 9.63 10.84
CA ASN A 81 7.41 10.93 11.02
C ASN A 81 8.51 10.83 12.09
N PRO A 82 9.80 11.01 11.72
CA PRO A 82 10.91 10.86 12.66
C PRO A 82 10.95 11.94 13.74
N ASN A 83 10.20 13.04 13.58
CA ASN A 83 10.15 14.15 14.52
C ASN A 83 9.03 14.00 15.57
N PHE A 84 8.16 12.99 15.45
CA PHE A 84 7.14 12.74 16.47
C PHE A 84 7.64 11.73 17.49
N ASP A 85 7.63 12.18 18.74
CA ASP A 85 8.02 11.38 19.89
C ASP A 85 6.79 11.17 20.77
N ILE A 86 6.06 10.09 20.49
CA ILE A 86 4.76 9.80 21.14
C ILE A 86 4.97 9.12 22.51
N GLU A 87 6.07 8.42 22.75
CA GLU A 87 6.28 7.55 23.93
C GLU A 87 7.42 8.00 24.87
N SER A 88 8.16 9.09 24.60
CA SER A 88 9.30 9.46 25.47
C SER A 88 8.94 10.26 26.72
N ASN A 89 7.67 10.63 26.89
CA ASN A 89 7.26 11.41 28.05
C ASN A 89 6.41 10.57 29.00
N ILE A 90 6.75 10.59 30.29
CA ILE A 90 5.95 9.96 31.38
C ILE A 90 4.50 10.51 31.41
N PHE A 91 4.28 11.67 30.76
CA PHE A 91 3.00 12.35 30.56
C PHE A 91 2.34 12.09 29.19
N SER A 92 2.90 11.25 28.33
CA SER A 92 2.29 10.96 27.03
C SER A 92 0.99 10.18 27.20
N ALA A 93 0.06 10.40 26.26
CA ALA A 93 -1.11 9.56 26.11
C ALA A 93 -0.66 8.12 25.75
N THR A 94 -1.37 7.11 26.24
CA THR A 94 -1.08 5.69 26.03
C THR A 94 -2.14 5.05 25.15
N ASP A 95 -1.72 4.31 24.12
CA ASP A 95 -2.61 3.55 23.24
C ASP A 95 -3.46 2.54 24.03
N GLY A 96 -4.74 2.41 23.66
CA GLY A 96 -5.74 1.57 24.32
C GLY A 96 -6.24 2.06 25.68
N ASN A 97 -5.65 3.14 26.22
CA ASN A 97 -6.11 3.79 27.46
C ASN A 97 -6.61 5.22 27.20
N ASP A 98 -5.80 6.04 26.51
CA ASP A 98 -6.08 7.45 26.26
C ASP A 98 -6.53 7.72 24.81
N PHE A 99 -6.16 6.84 23.86
CA PHE A 99 -6.58 6.92 22.46
C PHE A 99 -6.56 5.54 21.81
N ASP A 100 -7.29 5.40 20.69
CA ASP A 100 -7.28 4.21 19.85
C ASP A 100 -6.58 4.50 18.51
N LEU A 101 -5.61 3.66 18.15
CA LEU A 101 -4.97 3.70 16.83
C LEU A 101 -5.74 2.87 15.80
N ILE A 102 -6.07 3.49 14.66
CA ILE A 102 -6.75 2.83 13.54
C ILE A 102 -5.81 2.81 12.33
N PRO A 103 -5.05 1.72 12.09
CA PRO A 103 -4.26 1.57 10.87
C PRO A 103 -5.17 1.53 9.64
N LEU A 104 -4.87 2.38 8.66
CA LEU A 104 -5.56 2.39 7.36
C LEU A 104 -4.82 1.58 6.28
N TRP A 105 -3.85 0.76 6.69
CA TRP A 105 -3.12 -0.18 5.83
C TRP A 105 -3.14 -1.57 6.44
N SER A 106 -2.88 -2.58 5.61
CA SER A 106 -2.68 -3.93 6.10
C SER A 106 -1.52 -4.63 5.40
N ALA A 107 -0.72 -5.35 6.18
CA ALA A 107 0.35 -6.19 5.67
C ALA A 107 -0.16 -7.31 4.75
N LYS A 108 -1.37 -7.82 5.05
CA LYS A 108 -1.99 -8.96 4.37
C LYS A 108 -3.37 -8.58 3.84
N LYS A 109 -3.88 -9.37 2.90
CA LYS A 109 -5.27 -9.26 2.48
C LYS A 109 -6.17 -9.64 3.66
N THR A 110 -7.11 -8.77 4.02
CA THR A 110 -8.03 -9.00 5.13
C THR A 110 -9.47 -9.06 4.65
N SER A 111 -10.33 -9.73 5.42
CA SER A 111 -11.78 -9.79 5.18
C SER A 111 -12.40 -8.40 5.27
N GLU A 112 -11.90 -7.55 6.15
CA GLU A 112 -12.42 -6.20 6.42
C GLU A 112 -12.13 -5.28 5.24
N ALA A 113 -10.89 -5.32 4.71
CA ALA A 113 -10.52 -4.55 3.51
C ALA A 113 -11.35 -4.99 2.29
N ARG A 114 -11.57 -6.30 2.14
CA ARG A 114 -12.44 -6.84 1.09
C ARG A 114 -13.88 -6.34 1.24
N LYS A 115 -14.42 -6.42 2.45
CA LYS A 115 -15.79 -5.98 2.75
C LYS A 115 -15.94 -4.48 2.45
N PHE A 116 -15.00 -3.65 2.87
CA PHE A 116 -15.00 -2.23 2.56
C PHE A 116 -15.07 -1.95 1.06
N CYS A 117 -14.26 -2.66 0.25
CA CYS A 117 -14.30 -2.53 -1.21
C CYS A 117 -15.65 -2.94 -1.81
N ILE A 118 -16.29 -3.98 -1.29
CA ILE A 118 -17.63 -4.41 -1.72
C ILE A 118 -18.67 -3.37 -1.35
N ASP A 119 -18.69 -2.93 -0.08
CA ASP A 119 -19.65 -1.94 0.41
C ASP A 119 -19.53 -0.61 -0.37
N LEU A 120 -18.30 -0.19 -0.68
CA LEU A 120 -18.04 1.01 -1.49
C LEU A 120 -18.50 0.84 -2.95
N LEU A 121 -18.26 -0.34 -3.55
CA LEU A 121 -18.78 -0.65 -4.88
C LEU A 121 -20.30 -0.57 -4.91
N ASP A 122 -20.95 -1.23 -3.95
CA ASP A 122 -22.41 -1.32 -3.87
C ASP A 122 -23.02 0.07 -3.68
N SER A 123 -22.39 0.92 -2.87
CA SER A 123 -22.78 2.33 -2.74
C SER A 123 -22.68 3.08 -4.08
N MET A 124 -21.58 2.93 -4.82
CA MET A 124 -21.38 3.58 -6.12
C MET A 124 -22.36 3.07 -7.19
N LEU A 125 -22.71 1.78 -7.16
CA LEU A 125 -23.70 1.18 -8.07
C LEU A 125 -25.11 1.68 -7.75
N THR A 126 -25.47 1.71 -6.46
CA THR A 126 -26.77 2.18 -5.96
C THR A 126 -27.02 3.64 -6.33
N GLU A 127 -26.01 4.50 -6.19
CA GLU A 127 -26.07 5.90 -6.61
C GLU A 127 -26.40 6.06 -8.11
N LYS A 128 -25.95 5.10 -8.93
CA LYS A 128 -26.20 5.05 -10.38
C LYS A 128 -27.46 4.24 -10.75
N GLY A 129 -28.28 3.87 -9.77
CA GLY A 129 -29.52 3.12 -9.98
C GLY A 129 -29.31 1.65 -10.38
N ILE A 130 -28.11 1.10 -10.18
CA ILE A 130 -27.83 -0.32 -10.40
C ILE A 130 -28.04 -1.06 -9.08
N VAL A 131 -28.95 -2.02 -9.08
CA VAL A 131 -29.24 -2.91 -7.94
C VAL A 131 -28.98 -4.37 -8.33
N ASP A 132 -28.87 -5.24 -7.32
CA ASP A 132 -28.75 -6.70 -7.48
C ASP A 132 -27.61 -7.18 -8.39
N THR A 133 -26.53 -6.41 -8.47
CA THR A 133 -25.34 -6.75 -9.27
C THR A 133 -24.13 -6.93 -8.36
N THR A 134 -23.40 -8.01 -8.56
CA THR A 134 -22.17 -8.33 -7.81
C THR A 134 -20.91 -7.92 -8.56
N ALA A 135 -19.82 -7.71 -7.82
CA ALA A 135 -18.50 -7.45 -8.41
C ALA A 135 -18.07 -8.52 -9.43
N GLU A 136 -18.38 -9.80 -9.17
CA GLU A 136 -18.04 -10.90 -10.10
C GLU A 136 -18.87 -10.87 -11.38
N GLN A 137 -20.12 -10.39 -11.35
CA GLN A 137 -20.91 -10.21 -12.58
C GLN A 137 -20.37 -9.08 -13.45
N ILE A 138 -19.84 -8.02 -12.83
CA ILE A 138 -19.28 -6.86 -13.54
C ILE A 138 -17.88 -7.16 -14.04
N PHE A 139 -16.99 -7.66 -13.16
CA PHE A 139 -15.56 -7.77 -13.44
C PHE A 139 -15.10 -9.22 -13.71
N GLY A 140 -15.96 -10.20 -13.48
CA GLY A 140 -15.58 -11.61 -13.53
C GLY A 140 -14.83 -12.07 -12.28
N LYS A 141 -14.71 -13.40 -12.13
CA LYS A 141 -13.84 -14.01 -11.12
C LYS A 141 -12.38 -13.75 -11.43
N SER A 142 -11.59 -13.53 -10.38
CA SER A 142 -10.14 -13.44 -10.53
C SER A 142 -9.58 -14.82 -10.83
N GLU A 143 -8.59 -14.86 -11.72
CA GLU A 143 -8.03 -16.15 -12.12
C GLU A 143 -7.40 -16.88 -10.94
N LEU A 144 -6.84 -16.17 -9.95
CA LEU A 144 -6.22 -16.74 -8.75
C LEU A 144 -7.20 -17.34 -7.72
N ASP A 145 -8.51 -17.20 -7.93
CA ASP A 145 -9.52 -17.75 -7.00
C ASP A 145 -9.78 -19.26 -7.25
N GLY A 146 -9.44 -19.78 -8.43
CA GLY A 146 -9.66 -21.17 -8.86
C GLY A 146 -8.37 -21.99 -8.98
N TYR A 147 -7.75 -22.35 -7.85
CA TYR A 147 -6.42 -22.97 -7.81
C TYR A 147 -6.24 -24.20 -8.72
N ASP A 148 -7.23 -25.10 -8.77
CA ASP A 148 -7.11 -26.37 -9.51
C ASP A 148 -7.18 -26.15 -11.02
N GLU A 149 -8.10 -25.31 -11.50
CA GLU A 149 -8.24 -24.96 -12.91
C GLU A 149 -7.01 -24.22 -13.45
N ILE A 150 -6.39 -23.36 -12.63
CA ILE A 150 -5.16 -22.65 -12.99
C ILE A 150 -4.02 -23.62 -13.16
N LEU A 151 -3.80 -24.51 -12.19
CA LEU A 151 -2.68 -25.44 -12.22
C LEU A 151 -2.80 -26.41 -13.40
N ASP A 152 -4.01 -26.82 -13.74
CA ASP A 152 -4.28 -27.58 -14.96
C ASP A 152 -3.87 -26.82 -16.22
N GLY A 153 -4.27 -25.56 -16.33
CA GLY A 153 -3.89 -24.70 -17.46
C GLY A 153 -2.38 -24.50 -17.54
N ILE A 154 -1.73 -24.20 -16.40
CA ILE A 154 -0.27 -24.06 -16.32
C ILE A 154 0.38 -25.37 -16.71
N ALA A 155 0.02 -26.51 -16.12
CA ALA A 155 0.68 -27.78 -16.40
C ALA A 155 0.57 -28.25 -17.86
N ARG A 156 -0.52 -27.89 -18.56
CA ARG A 156 -0.71 -28.24 -19.98
C ARG A 156 0.06 -27.33 -20.93
N GLU A 157 0.16 -26.05 -20.59
CA GLU A 157 0.66 -25.04 -21.51
C GLU A 157 2.03 -24.48 -21.10
N GLN A 158 2.58 -24.78 -19.91
CA GLN A 158 3.85 -24.25 -19.42
C GLN A 158 5.02 -24.58 -20.36
N ASP A 159 5.87 -23.59 -20.64
CA ASP A 159 7.04 -23.66 -21.52
C ASP A 159 8.34 -23.26 -20.79
N ASP A 160 8.22 -22.63 -19.62
CA ASP A 160 9.34 -22.36 -18.73
C ASP A 160 9.90 -23.67 -18.14
N GLU A 161 11.09 -24.06 -18.59
CA GLU A 161 11.77 -25.31 -18.21
C GLU A 161 11.86 -25.45 -16.68
N ALA A 162 12.18 -24.36 -15.96
CA ALA A 162 12.28 -24.37 -14.51
C ALA A 162 10.92 -24.69 -13.82
N SER A 163 9.81 -24.14 -14.33
CA SER A 163 8.46 -24.46 -13.86
C SER A 163 8.04 -25.88 -14.22
N ILE A 164 8.39 -26.36 -15.41
CA ILE A 164 8.10 -27.74 -15.85
C ILE A 164 8.83 -28.73 -14.94
N ASN A 165 10.14 -28.55 -14.74
CA ASN A 165 10.95 -29.41 -13.87
C ASN A 165 10.38 -29.47 -12.45
N TYR A 166 10.00 -28.33 -11.88
CA TYR A 166 9.38 -28.28 -10.56
C TYR A 166 8.06 -29.07 -10.49
N LEU A 167 7.18 -28.95 -11.49
CA LEU A 167 5.92 -29.69 -11.54
C LEU A 167 6.16 -31.21 -11.64
N LEU A 168 7.15 -31.63 -12.43
CA LEU A 168 7.55 -33.03 -12.59
C LEU A 168 8.13 -33.60 -11.28
N GLU A 169 9.10 -32.92 -10.67
CA GLU A 169 9.76 -33.34 -9.42
C GLU A 169 8.76 -33.51 -8.26
N ASN A 170 7.73 -32.68 -8.22
CA ASN A 170 6.70 -32.73 -7.17
C ASN A 170 5.52 -33.66 -7.51
N ASN A 171 5.62 -34.44 -8.59
CA ASN A 171 4.56 -35.32 -9.09
C ASN A 171 3.19 -34.60 -9.23
N ILE A 172 3.21 -33.34 -9.68
CA ILE A 172 2.01 -32.53 -9.87
C ILE A 172 1.57 -32.73 -11.33
N ARG A 173 0.69 -33.69 -11.57
CA ARG A 173 0.04 -33.87 -12.87
C ARG A 173 -1.26 -33.08 -12.90
N ALA A 174 -1.60 -32.49 -14.04
CA ALA A 174 -2.89 -31.84 -14.27
C ALA A 174 -4.07 -32.76 -13.83
N SER A 175 -3.99 -34.04 -14.19
CA SER A 175 -4.99 -35.05 -13.83
C SER A 175 -5.20 -35.28 -12.32
N ASP A 176 -4.21 -34.98 -11.48
CA ASP A 176 -4.20 -35.38 -10.06
C ASP A 176 -4.71 -34.26 -9.13
N LEU A 177 -4.82 -33.03 -9.63
CA LEU A 177 -5.14 -31.83 -8.84
C LEU A 177 -6.59 -31.81 -8.34
N VAL A 178 -7.52 -32.29 -9.16
CA VAL A 178 -8.95 -32.45 -8.80
C VAL A 178 -9.14 -33.43 -7.63
N GLN A 179 -8.16 -34.29 -7.36
CA GLN A 179 -8.22 -35.31 -6.31
C GLN A 179 -7.38 -34.99 -5.07
N LEU A 180 -6.69 -33.83 -4.99
CA LEU A 180 -5.80 -33.50 -3.89
C LEU A 180 -6.55 -33.05 -2.62
N LYS A 181 -7.17 -34.01 -1.92
CA LYS A 181 -7.58 -33.84 -0.53
C LYS A 181 -6.40 -34.11 0.40
N GLY A 182 -5.70 -33.05 0.81
CA GLY A 182 -4.64 -33.15 1.81
C GLY A 182 -4.14 -31.79 2.30
N ILE A 183 -4.13 -31.58 3.62
CA ILE A 183 -3.80 -30.30 4.27
C ILE A 183 -2.38 -29.82 3.93
N LYS A 184 -1.39 -30.73 3.93
CA LYS A 184 0.04 -30.37 3.70
C LYS A 184 0.37 -30.10 2.23
N ARG A 185 -0.21 -30.85 1.28
CA ARG A 185 0.04 -30.68 -0.16
C ARG A 185 -0.65 -29.42 -0.70
N ALA A 186 -1.86 -29.13 -0.21
CA ALA A 186 -2.55 -27.87 -0.49
C ALA A 186 -1.77 -26.64 0.00
N GLN A 187 -1.01 -26.73 1.10
CA GLN A 187 -0.27 -25.60 1.65
C GLN A 187 0.97 -25.22 0.81
N HIS A 188 1.73 -26.19 0.31
CA HIS A 188 2.88 -25.92 -0.57
C HIS A 188 2.46 -25.42 -1.95
N LEU A 189 1.41 -26.02 -2.52
CA LEU A 189 0.89 -25.61 -3.83
C LEU A 189 0.32 -24.20 -3.81
N ARG A 190 -0.44 -23.82 -2.78
CA ARG A 190 -1.00 -22.45 -2.65
C ARG A 190 0.05 -21.34 -2.74
N LYS A 191 1.27 -21.59 -2.25
CA LYS A 191 2.38 -20.62 -2.32
C LYS A 191 3.04 -20.59 -3.69
N ALA A 192 3.17 -21.75 -4.33
CA ALA A 192 3.78 -21.89 -5.64
C ALA A 192 2.89 -21.34 -6.77
N ILE A 193 1.57 -21.51 -6.68
CA ILE A 193 0.63 -21.17 -7.76
C ILE A 193 0.76 -19.72 -8.23
N PRO A 194 0.78 -18.70 -7.35
CA PRO A 194 0.93 -17.32 -7.82
C PRO A 194 2.27 -17.08 -8.52
N ILE A 195 3.35 -17.76 -8.11
CA ILE A 195 4.67 -17.65 -8.76
C ILE A 195 4.64 -18.32 -10.13
N LEU A 196 4.23 -19.58 -10.20
CA LEU A 196 4.09 -20.33 -11.45
C LEU A 196 3.18 -19.61 -12.42
N ARG A 197 2.13 -18.97 -11.91
CA ARG A 197 1.21 -18.18 -12.71
C ARG A 197 1.86 -16.92 -13.26
N ALA A 198 2.59 -16.16 -12.46
CA ALA A 198 3.33 -15.00 -12.96
C ALA A 198 4.33 -15.41 -14.05
N ARG A 199 5.07 -16.51 -13.84
CA ARG A 199 6.00 -17.05 -14.85
C ARG A 199 5.28 -17.46 -16.12
N TYR A 200 4.22 -18.25 -16.01
CA TYR A 200 3.36 -18.63 -17.13
C TYR A 200 2.85 -17.41 -17.92
N GLU A 201 2.48 -16.34 -17.23
CA GLU A 201 1.94 -15.14 -17.86
C GLU A 201 3.02 -14.34 -18.60
N PHE A 202 4.20 -14.19 -17.99
CA PHE A 202 5.21 -13.21 -18.40
C PHE A 202 6.46 -13.78 -19.07
N LEU A 203 6.74 -15.07 -18.91
CA LEU A 203 7.85 -15.76 -19.58
C LEU A 203 7.34 -16.45 -20.85
N ARG A 204 8.06 -16.22 -21.95
CA ARG A 204 7.99 -16.99 -23.18
C ARG A 204 9.31 -16.86 -23.93
N GLU A 205 9.72 -17.92 -24.61
CA GLU A 205 10.63 -17.87 -25.75
C GLU A 205 9.87 -17.36 -27.00
N GLY A 206 10.18 -16.13 -27.40
CA GLY A 206 10.10 -15.70 -28.78
C GLY A 206 11.52 -15.38 -29.21
N THR A 207 11.84 -15.54 -30.50
CA THR A 207 13.18 -15.36 -31.10
C THR A 207 13.90 -14.04 -30.78
N ASP A 208 13.22 -13.07 -30.14
CA ASP A 208 13.77 -11.77 -29.73
C ASP A 208 13.63 -11.46 -28.22
N GLY A 209 13.45 -12.47 -27.36
CA GLY A 209 13.45 -12.29 -25.89
C GLY A 209 12.21 -11.55 -25.34
N GLN A 210 11.51 -12.19 -24.41
CA GLN A 210 10.42 -11.63 -23.60
C GLN A 210 9.18 -11.10 -24.34
N ARG A 211 8.35 -12.00 -24.90
CA ARG A 211 6.93 -11.68 -25.17
C ARG A 211 6.02 -12.41 -24.18
N SER A 212 5.22 -11.65 -23.42
CA SER A 212 4.12 -12.17 -22.59
C SER A 212 3.18 -13.05 -23.42
N ARG A 213 2.73 -14.21 -22.88
CA ARG A 213 1.85 -15.16 -23.61
C ARG A 213 0.51 -14.55 -23.98
N LYS A 214 -0.06 -13.80 -23.05
CA LYS A 214 -1.26 -13.00 -23.26
C LYS A 214 -0.81 -11.58 -23.58
N SER A 215 -1.42 -10.96 -24.59
CA SER A 215 -1.19 -9.52 -24.84
C SER A 215 -1.61 -8.65 -23.66
N ILE A 216 -2.37 -9.21 -22.71
CA ILE A 216 -2.93 -8.58 -21.52
C ILE A 216 -2.66 -9.47 -20.30
N PRO A 217 -2.02 -8.93 -19.25
CA PRO A 217 -1.82 -9.58 -17.95
C PRO A 217 -3.13 -9.81 -17.18
N THR A 218 -3.82 -10.90 -17.48
CA THR A 218 -5.04 -11.37 -16.82
C THR A 218 -4.92 -11.70 -15.33
N MET A 219 -3.72 -11.98 -14.80
CA MET A 219 -3.50 -12.16 -13.34
C MET A 219 -3.96 -10.95 -12.52
N TYR A 220 -3.97 -9.76 -13.11
CA TYR A 220 -4.39 -8.50 -12.47
C TYR A 220 -5.84 -8.12 -12.83
N SER A 221 -6.68 -9.09 -13.18
CA SER A 221 -8.08 -8.86 -13.54
C SER A 221 -9.04 -9.72 -12.71
N GLY A 222 -10.32 -9.35 -12.73
CA GLY A 222 -11.37 -9.92 -11.89
C GLY A 222 -11.52 -9.20 -10.56
N ALA A 223 -12.68 -9.37 -9.94
CA ALA A 223 -13.11 -8.61 -8.77
C ALA A 223 -12.09 -8.63 -7.62
N ASN A 224 -11.62 -9.81 -7.21
CA ASN A 224 -10.74 -9.95 -6.06
C ASN A 224 -9.34 -9.36 -6.31
N ALA A 225 -8.79 -9.55 -7.51
CA ALA A 225 -7.51 -8.96 -7.91
C ALA A 225 -7.59 -7.42 -7.95
N LEU A 226 -8.69 -6.86 -8.47
CA LEU A 226 -8.89 -5.41 -8.49
C LEU A 226 -8.95 -4.82 -7.08
N PHE A 227 -9.74 -5.43 -6.20
CA PHE A 227 -9.82 -5.06 -4.79
C PHE A 227 -8.47 -5.21 -4.07
N ASP A 228 -7.70 -6.27 -4.36
CA ASP A 228 -6.38 -6.49 -3.78
C ASP A 228 -5.36 -5.44 -4.21
N MET A 229 -5.48 -4.89 -5.42
CA MET A 229 -4.56 -3.86 -5.93
C MET A 229 -4.84 -2.48 -5.37
N VAL A 230 -6.11 -2.16 -5.07
CA VAL A 230 -6.47 -0.88 -4.47
C VAL A 230 -6.38 -0.88 -2.95
N GLU A 231 -6.25 -2.05 -2.31
CA GLU A 231 -5.90 -2.21 -0.89
C GLU A 231 -6.82 -1.42 0.07
N ALA A 232 -8.12 -1.38 -0.22
CA ALA A 232 -9.11 -0.57 0.50
C ALA A 232 -8.81 0.95 0.56
N ASN A 233 -7.92 1.45 -0.30
CA ASN A 233 -7.70 2.88 -0.46
C ASN A 233 -8.86 3.48 -1.27
N PRO A 234 -9.73 4.34 -0.67
CA PRO A 234 -10.91 4.86 -1.35
C PRO A 234 -10.57 5.73 -2.56
N ARG A 235 -9.43 6.46 -2.53
CA ARG A 235 -9.02 7.32 -3.64
C ARG A 235 -8.62 6.49 -4.86
N TRP A 236 -7.84 5.42 -4.65
CA TRP A 236 -7.48 4.50 -5.74
C TRP A 236 -8.69 3.70 -6.22
N PHE A 237 -9.54 3.27 -5.29
CA PHE A 237 -10.77 2.57 -5.59
C PHE A 237 -11.64 3.40 -6.53
N ILE A 238 -12.04 4.61 -6.14
CA ILE A 238 -12.89 5.47 -6.97
C ILE A 238 -12.24 5.74 -8.33
N GLY A 239 -10.94 6.09 -8.33
CA GLY A 239 -10.22 6.39 -9.57
C GLY A 239 -10.10 5.23 -10.56
N VAL A 240 -10.12 3.98 -10.09
CA VAL A 240 -10.09 2.77 -10.95
C VAL A 240 -11.49 2.30 -11.31
N PHE A 241 -12.41 2.27 -10.34
CA PHE A 241 -13.71 1.64 -10.50
C PHE A 241 -14.73 2.55 -11.19
N GLU A 242 -14.66 3.87 -11.02
CA GLU A 242 -15.61 4.78 -11.67
C GLU A 242 -15.60 4.66 -13.22
N PRO A 243 -14.43 4.66 -13.91
CA PRO A 243 -14.37 4.41 -15.35
C PRO A 243 -14.90 3.02 -15.75
N LEU A 244 -14.65 1.99 -14.93
CA LEU A 244 -15.08 0.62 -15.23
C LEU A 244 -16.60 0.46 -15.05
N ILE A 245 -17.19 1.09 -14.02
CA ILE A 245 -18.63 1.13 -13.80
C ILE A 245 -19.33 1.89 -14.95
N ALA A 246 -18.76 3.00 -15.39
CA ALA A 246 -19.28 3.74 -16.55
C ALA A 246 -19.32 2.86 -17.82
N GLU A 247 -18.27 2.06 -18.05
CA GLU A 247 -18.22 1.12 -19.17
C GLU A 247 -19.24 -0.02 -19.05
N TYR A 248 -19.43 -0.54 -17.82
CA TYR A 248 -20.46 -1.52 -17.54
C TYR A 248 -21.86 -0.97 -17.85
N ILE A 249 -22.16 0.25 -17.41
CA ILE A 249 -23.45 0.93 -17.68
C ILE A 249 -23.67 1.11 -19.18
N ALA A 250 -22.65 1.58 -19.91
CA ALA A 250 -22.75 1.86 -21.34
C ALA A 250 -23.03 0.59 -22.16
N ASN A 251 -22.38 -0.52 -21.81
CA ASN A 251 -22.45 -1.76 -22.59
C ASN A 251 -23.45 -2.78 -22.05
N LYS A 252 -23.94 -2.62 -20.82
CA LYS A 252 -24.79 -3.56 -20.06
C LYS A 252 -24.26 -5.00 -20.09
N LYS A 253 -22.94 -5.14 -20.11
CA LYS A 253 -22.20 -6.40 -20.17
C LYS A 253 -21.02 -6.32 -19.22
N SER A 254 -20.54 -7.47 -18.78
CA SER A 254 -19.31 -7.56 -17.98
C SER A 254 -18.17 -6.78 -18.62
N VAL A 255 -17.39 -6.08 -17.81
CA VAL A 255 -16.25 -5.28 -18.25
C VAL A 255 -15.12 -6.22 -18.72
N PRO A 256 -14.63 -6.09 -19.97
CA PRO A 256 -13.56 -6.95 -20.46
C PRO A 256 -12.29 -6.88 -19.62
N ARG A 257 -11.62 -8.02 -19.39
CA ARG A 257 -10.36 -8.08 -18.62
C ARG A 257 -9.28 -7.13 -19.14
N LYS A 258 -9.18 -6.96 -20.47
CA LYS A 258 -8.31 -5.97 -21.11
C LYS A 258 -8.49 -4.59 -20.52
N ARG A 259 -9.74 -4.17 -20.37
CA ARG A 259 -10.09 -2.85 -19.89
C ARG A 259 -9.70 -2.66 -18.43
N GLN A 260 -10.00 -3.66 -17.61
CA GLN A 260 -9.66 -3.66 -16.18
C GLN A 260 -8.15 -3.45 -15.97
N VAL A 261 -7.31 -4.20 -16.70
CA VAL A 261 -5.85 -4.08 -16.63
C VAL A 261 -5.37 -2.70 -17.09
N ILE A 262 -5.93 -2.16 -18.18
CA ILE A 262 -5.58 -0.82 -18.67
C ILE A 262 -5.87 0.26 -17.61
N GLU A 263 -7.01 0.19 -16.92
CA GLU A 263 -7.34 1.20 -15.89
C GLU A 263 -6.44 1.10 -14.66
N ILE A 264 -6.05 -0.12 -14.27
CA ILE A 264 -5.06 -0.32 -13.21
C ILE A 264 -3.69 0.21 -13.61
N GLU A 265 -3.22 -0.08 -14.82
CA GLU A 265 -1.93 0.43 -15.32
C GLU A 265 -1.93 1.97 -15.38
N LYS A 266 -3.04 2.59 -15.78
CA LYS A 266 -3.21 4.05 -15.72
C LYS A 266 -3.13 4.58 -14.29
N ALA A 267 -3.80 3.93 -13.34
CA ALA A 267 -3.75 4.33 -11.94
C ALA A 267 -2.32 4.19 -11.37
N ALA A 268 -1.63 3.09 -11.67
CA ALA A 268 -0.23 2.88 -11.30
C ALA A 268 0.70 3.93 -11.93
N ALA A 269 0.52 4.27 -13.21
CA ALA A 269 1.31 5.28 -13.89
C ALA A 269 1.10 6.69 -13.31
N LYS A 270 -0.16 7.06 -13.00
CA LYS A 270 -0.48 8.31 -12.29
C LYS A 270 0.20 8.35 -10.93
N PHE A 271 0.12 7.25 -10.18
CA PHE A 271 0.74 7.16 -8.86
C PHE A 271 2.27 7.28 -8.91
N LEU A 272 2.93 6.61 -9.84
CA LEU A 272 4.38 6.77 -10.06
C LEU A 272 4.76 8.19 -10.44
N SER A 273 3.91 8.87 -11.22
CA SER A 273 4.13 10.26 -11.61
C SER A 273 4.06 11.19 -10.39
N LEU A 274 3.16 10.92 -9.45
CA LEU A 274 3.11 11.62 -8.16
C LEU A 274 4.39 11.37 -7.35
N LEU A 275 4.88 10.13 -7.27
CA LEU A 275 6.11 9.81 -6.53
C LEU A 275 7.34 10.57 -7.06
N LYS A 276 7.39 10.83 -8.38
CA LYS A 276 8.45 11.64 -9.00
C LYS A 276 8.43 13.11 -8.57
N THR A 277 7.29 13.63 -8.14
CA THR A 277 7.17 15.02 -7.68
C THR A 277 7.59 15.22 -6.23
N ILE A 278 7.79 14.14 -5.47
CA ILE A 278 8.18 14.23 -4.06
C ILE A 278 9.62 14.75 -3.98
N PRO A 279 9.86 15.89 -3.31
CA PRO A 279 11.19 16.49 -3.24
C PRO A 279 12.16 15.60 -2.46
N CYS A 280 13.23 15.18 -3.12
CA CYS A 280 14.35 14.49 -2.48
C CYS A 280 15.42 15.54 -2.10
N PRO A 281 16.00 15.51 -0.88
CA PRO A 281 17.13 16.36 -0.56
C PRO A 281 18.33 15.92 -1.41
N ILE A 282 18.63 16.68 -2.46
CA ILE A 282 19.82 16.50 -3.27
C ILE A 282 20.95 17.24 -2.55
N LYS A 283 21.91 16.52 -1.97
CA LYS A 283 23.24 17.11 -1.74
C LYS A 283 24.06 16.90 -3.00
N SER A 284 24.51 18.01 -3.59
CA SER A 284 25.38 17.98 -4.75
C SER A 284 26.68 17.23 -4.43
N SER A 285 27.22 16.54 -5.43
CA SER A 285 28.56 15.90 -5.51
C SER A 285 28.75 14.41 -5.23
N SER A 286 27.71 13.62 -4.91
CA SER A 286 27.83 12.16 -4.88
C SER A 286 26.57 11.45 -5.37
N ILE A 287 26.73 10.28 -5.98
CA ILE A 287 25.73 9.41 -6.65
C ILE A 287 24.55 8.97 -5.73
N SER A 288 24.43 9.51 -4.52
CA SER A 288 23.55 9.02 -3.46
C SER A 288 22.23 9.78 -3.28
N ALA A 289 21.81 10.65 -4.21
CA ALA A 289 20.46 11.22 -4.20
C ALA A 289 19.47 10.27 -4.90
N VAL A 290 19.07 9.21 -4.19
CA VAL A 290 18.06 8.27 -4.70
C VAL A 290 16.68 8.88 -4.46
N GLY A 291 16.07 9.40 -5.54
CA GLY A 291 14.67 9.83 -5.56
C GLY A 291 13.73 8.69 -5.15
N VAL A 292 12.55 9.03 -4.65
CA VAL A 292 11.53 8.05 -4.21
C VAL A 292 11.21 7.07 -5.34
N ASP A 293 11.02 7.58 -6.55
CA ASP A 293 10.76 6.79 -7.75
C ASP A 293 11.88 5.78 -8.04
N LYS A 294 13.14 6.21 -8.01
CA LYS A 294 14.31 5.34 -8.23
C LYS A 294 14.43 4.25 -7.18
N ALA A 295 14.21 4.57 -5.91
CA ALA A 295 14.24 3.58 -4.83
C ALA A 295 13.18 2.49 -5.06
N ILE A 296 11.95 2.89 -5.40
CA ILE A 296 10.86 1.96 -5.68
C ILE A 296 11.11 1.14 -6.96
N ASP A 297 11.67 1.75 -8.01
CA ASP A 297 12.05 1.03 -9.23
C ASP A 297 13.15 -0.01 -8.97
N THR A 298 14.18 0.32 -8.21
CA THR A 298 15.25 -0.63 -7.84
C THR A 298 14.70 -1.81 -7.05
N ILE A 299 13.87 -1.56 -6.03
CA ILE A 299 13.27 -2.63 -5.22
C ILE A 299 12.31 -3.49 -6.07
N GLY A 300 11.46 -2.84 -6.89
CA GLY A 300 10.49 -3.55 -7.72
C GLY A 300 11.15 -4.41 -8.79
N ASN A 301 12.20 -3.92 -9.44
CA ASN A 301 12.95 -4.68 -10.44
C ASN A 301 13.71 -5.87 -9.81
N TYR A 302 14.20 -5.74 -8.58
CA TYR A 302 14.76 -6.86 -7.84
C TYR A 302 13.70 -7.94 -7.55
N PHE A 303 12.51 -7.56 -7.09
CA PHE A 303 11.44 -8.55 -6.88
C PHE A 303 10.97 -9.20 -8.20
N LYS A 304 10.97 -8.43 -9.29
CA LYS A 304 10.71 -8.98 -10.63
C LYS A 304 11.73 -10.05 -10.99
N SER A 305 13.02 -9.82 -10.77
CA SER A 305 14.07 -10.80 -11.10
C SER A 305 14.03 -12.03 -10.19
N GLU A 306 13.61 -11.89 -8.94
CA GLU A 306 13.38 -13.04 -8.04
C GLU A 306 12.21 -13.93 -8.51
N VAL A 307 11.13 -13.34 -9.06
CA VAL A 307 9.95 -14.08 -9.55
C VAL A 307 10.19 -14.66 -10.94
N LEU A 308 10.77 -13.87 -11.85
CA LEU A 308 10.88 -14.17 -13.28
C LEU A 308 12.30 -14.52 -13.72
N GLY A 309 13.24 -14.69 -12.80
CA GLY A 309 14.63 -15.05 -13.10
C GLY A 309 14.76 -16.45 -13.72
N GLU A 310 15.94 -16.79 -14.21
CA GLU A 310 16.21 -18.09 -14.84
C GLU A 310 15.87 -19.27 -13.91
N LYS A 311 16.25 -19.16 -12.64
CA LYS A 311 15.92 -20.17 -11.62
C LYS A 311 14.55 -19.91 -11.03
N LEU A 312 13.73 -20.96 -10.94
CA LEU A 312 12.47 -20.89 -10.21
C LEU A 312 12.73 -20.85 -8.70
N ILE A 313 12.23 -19.80 -8.05
CA ILE A 313 12.20 -19.66 -6.59
C ILE A 313 10.73 -19.70 -6.16
N ILE A 314 10.32 -20.73 -5.41
CA ILE A 314 8.92 -20.92 -4.97
C ILE A 314 8.49 -19.89 -3.92
N GLU A 315 9.43 -19.45 -3.10
CA GLU A 315 9.23 -18.40 -2.11
C GLU A 315 10.24 -17.28 -2.36
N PRO A 316 10.06 -16.50 -3.44
CA PRO A 316 10.99 -15.44 -3.81
C PRO A 316 10.93 -14.30 -2.79
N ALA A 317 11.96 -13.45 -2.78
CA ALA A 317 11.87 -12.20 -2.05
C ALA A 317 10.85 -11.25 -2.72
N GLY A 318 9.94 -10.69 -1.93
CA GLY A 318 8.95 -9.69 -2.37
C GLY A 318 8.58 -8.68 -1.30
N SER A 319 9.37 -8.69 -0.22
CA SER A 319 9.35 -7.69 0.83
C SER A 319 10.80 -7.45 1.24
N PHE A 320 11.07 -6.34 1.91
CA PHE A 320 12.42 -5.98 2.33
C PHE A 320 12.45 -5.50 3.77
N VAL A 321 13.59 -5.71 4.43
CA VAL A 321 13.89 -5.15 5.75
C VAL A 321 14.87 -4.01 5.57
N VAL A 322 14.59 -2.87 6.19
CA VAL A 322 15.48 -1.70 6.15
C VAL A 322 16.62 -1.91 7.14
N ASP A 323 17.85 -2.01 6.63
CA ASP A 323 19.04 -2.15 7.48
C ASP A 323 19.33 -0.85 8.25
N SER A 324 19.76 -0.97 9.51
CA SER A 324 20.02 0.18 10.38
C SER A 324 21.19 1.06 9.93
N ASP A 325 22.13 0.51 9.16
CA ASP A 325 23.34 1.17 8.67
C ASP A 325 23.17 1.90 7.32
N LEU A 326 21.94 2.02 6.81
CA LEU A 326 21.65 2.74 5.56
C LEU A 326 21.83 4.25 5.69
N SER A 327 22.11 4.91 4.56
CA SER A 327 22.30 6.36 4.52
C SER A 327 21.04 7.13 4.96
N PRO A 328 21.19 8.26 5.67
CA PRO A 328 20.05 9.10 6.10
C PRO A 328 19.19 9.58 4.92
N GLU A 329 19.81 9.87 3.77
CA GLU A 329 19.12 10.30 2.56
C GLU A 329 18.18 9.20 2.03
N LEU A 330 18.66 7.95 1.95
CA LEU A 330 17.83 6.83 1.52
C LEU A 330 16.69 6.56 2.50
N LYS A 331 16.96 6.61 3.82
CA LYS A 331 15.92 6.47 4.85
C LYS A 331 14.85 7.56 4.71
N LYS A 332 15.24 8.80 4.39
CA LYS A 332 14.30 9.88 4.13
C LYS A 332 13.45 9.62 2.88
N SER A 333 14.05 9.13 1.79
CA SER A 333 13.31 8.73 0.59
C SER A 333 12.33 7.58 0.86
N LEU A 334 12.74 6.57 1.63
CA LEU A 334 11.85 5.46 2.02
C LEU A 334 10.73 5.93 2.93
N GLY A 335 10.99 6.86 3.85
CA GLY A 335 9.97 7.47 4.71
C GLY A 335 8.94 8.25 3.90
N ALA A 336 9.39 9.00 2.90
CA ALA A 336 8.48 9.69 1.97
C ALA A 336 7.69 8.69 1.11
N ALA A 337 8.32 7.58 0.69
CA ALA A 337 7.65 6.50 -0.03
C ALA A 337 6.53 5.84 0.81
N LEU A 338 6.80 5.62 2.10
CA LEU A 338 5.84 5.06 3.05
C LEU A 338 4.66 6.00 3.26
N ASN A 339 4.93 7.29 3.51
CA ASN A 339 3.87 8.29 3.70
C ASN A 339 3.02 8.49 2.43
N ALA A 340 3.62 8.35 1.25
CA ALA A 340 2.90 8.38 -0.02
C ALA A 340 2.14 7.07 -0.33
N GLY A 341 2.32 6.01 0.46
CA GLY A 341 1.69 4.70 0.24
C GLY A 341 2.34 3.84 -0.85
N ALA A 342 3.57 4.16 -1.28
CA ALA A 342 4.30 3.36 -2.27
C ALA A 342 4.86 2.06 -1.69
N ILE A 343 5.17 2.09 -0.40
CA ILE A 343 5.51 0.91 0.40
C ILE A 343 4.55 0.80 1.58
N VAL A 344 4.28 -0.42 2.00
CA VAL A 344 3.35 -0.77 3.07
C VAL A 344 4.11 -1.55 4.13
N LEU A 345 3.88 -1.22 5.40
CA LEU A 345 4.45 -1.94 6.53
C LEU A 345 3.91 -3.38 6.55
N ALA A 346 4.84 -4.34 6.56
CA ALA A 346 4.59 -5.78 6.53
C ALA A 346 5.10 -6.51 7.78
N SER A 347 5.67 -5.79 8.75
CA SER A 347 6.12 -6.38 10.02
C SER A 347 4.94 -6.83 10.87
N THR A 348 5.13 -7.95 11.57
CA THR A 348 4.21 -8.51 12.57
C THR A 348 4.69 -8.24 14.01
N LEU A 349 5.88 -7.67 14.15
CA LEU A 349 6.50 -7.37 15.43
C LEU A 349 6.07 -5.96 15.80
N THR A 350 5.26 -5.87 16.85
CA THR A 350 4.59 -4.68 17.39
C THR A 350 3.49 -4.09 16.51
N GLU A 351 2.28 -4.01 17.08
CA GLU A 351 1.13 -3.20 16.67
C GLU A 351 1.44 -1.69 16.73
N ALA A 352 2.71 -1.31 16.56
CA ALA A 352 3.15 0.07 16.52
C ALA A 352 2.62 0.68 15.21
N THR A 353 1.44 1.27 15.31
CA THR A 353 0.74 1.93 14.21
C THR A 353 1.48 3.20 13.76
N PHE A 354 2.40 3.72 14.58
CA PHE A 354 3.20 4.90 14.24
C PHE A 354 4.70 4.58 14.25
N LEU A 355 5.40 4.79 13.13
CA LEU A 355 6.83 4.50 13.02
C LEU A 355 7.69 5.74 13.24
N ARG A 356 8.58 5.65 14.24
CA ARG A 356 9.67 6.61 14.49
C ARG A 356 10.88 6.37 13.59
N SER A 357 11.16 5.09 13.36
CA SER A 357 12.29 4.62 12.58
C SER A 357 11.83 3.54 11.63
N LEU A 358 12.45 3.53 10.45
CA LEU A 358 12.28 2.47 9.48
C LEU A 358 13.18 1.27 9.81
N ASP A 359 14.15 1.43 10.71
CA ASP A 359 15.19 0.44 10.98
C ASP A 359 14.63 -0.89 11.47
N ASN A 360 15.09 -1.97 10.85
CA ASN A 360 14.66 -3.34 11.09
C ASN A 360 13.16 -3.59 10.85
N GLN A 361 12.45 -2.64 10.26
CA GLN A 361 11.06 -2.82 9.85
C GLN A 361 10.99 -3.46 8.47
N ARG A 362 9.96 -4.29 8.29
CA ARG A 362 9.70 -5.03 7.05
C ARG A 362 8.65 -4.30 6.23
N PHE A 363 8.91 -4.10 4.95
CA PHE A 363 8.01 -3.42 4.03
C PHE A 363 7.79 -4.24 2.75
N ARG A 364 6.68 -4.01 2.07
CA ARG A 364 6.44 -4.46 0.70
C ARG A 364 6.05 -3.28 -0.18
N ILE A 365 6.18 -3.43 -1.49
CA ILE A 365 5.59 -2.47 -2.44
C ILE A 365 4.07 -2.63 -2.40
N CYS A 366 3.34 -1.51 -2.57
CA CYS A 366 1.88 -1.56 -2.68
C CYS A 366 1.44 -2.36 -3.92
N TYR A 367 0.32 -3.06 -3.82
CA TYR A 367 -0.13 -3.97 -4.87
C TYR A 367 -0.60 -3.25 -6.13
N LEU A 368 -0.94 -1.97 -6.04
CA LEU A 368 -1.22 -1.13 -7.21
C LEU A 368 -0.05 -1.10 -8.21
N LEU A 369 1.20 -1.21 -7.71
CA LEU A 369 2.41 -1.22 -8.53
C LEU A 369 2.81 -2.63 -8.99
N ALA A 370 2.11 -3.68 -8.54
CA ALA A 370 2.43 -5.06 -8.89
C ALA A 370 2.45 -5.33 -10.40
N PRO A 371 1.53 -4.79 -11.22
CA PRO A 371 1.56 -4.98 -12.67
C PRO A 371 2.81 -4.46 -13.36
N LYS A 372 3.33 -3.30 -12.90
CA LYS A 372 4.56 -2.72 -13.44
C LYS A 372 5.76 -3.65 -13.21
N TYR A 373 5.87 -4.20 -12.01
CA TYR A 373 6.98 -5.07 -11.63
C TYR A 373 6.70 -6.56 -11.91
N ARG A 374 5.53 -6.90 -12.47
CA ARG A 374 5.12 -8.27 -12.80
C ARG A 374 5.21 -9.24 -11.62
N ILE A 375 4.91 -8.73 -10.43
CA ILE A 375 4.95 -9.51 -9.19
C ILE A 375 3.54 -10.02 -8.83
N PRO A 376 3.42 -11.18 -8.18
CA PRO A 376 2.14 -11.70 -7.72
C PRO A 376 1.52 -10.83 -6.60
N LEU A 377 0.20 -10.85 -6.50
CA LEU A 377 -0.57 -10.18 -5.43
C LEU A 377 -0.53 -11.01 -4.13
N GLN A 378 0.66 -11.26 -3.57
CA GLN A 378 0.81 -11.96 -2.29
C GLN A 378 2.02 -11.44 -1.51
N LEU A 379 1.98 -11.58 -0.19
CA LEU A 379 3.13 -11.26 0.66
C LEU A 379 4.17 -12.38 0.53
N MET A 380 5.33 -12.06 -0.05
CA MET A 380 6.43 -13.01 -0.27
C MET A 380 7.54 -12.83 0.78
N LYS A 381 8.64 -13.59 0.70
CA LYS A 381 9.73 -13.54 1.70
C LYS A 381 10.39 -12.17 1.79
N ASP A 382 11.05 -11.91 2.90
CA ASP A 382 11.85 -10.72 3.13
C ASP A 382 13.32 -10.91 2.73
N VAL A 383 13.95 -9.80 2.39
CA VAL A 383 15.38 -9.70 2.13
C VAL A 383 15.90 -8.38 2.70
N LYS A 384 17.18 -8.32 3.08
CA LYS A 384 17.80 -7.06 3.51
C LYS A 384 17.86 -6.07 2.34
N LEU A 385 17.47 -4.82 2.57
CA LEU A 385 17.48 -3.78 1.54
C LEU A 385 18.89 -3.55 1.00
N LYS A 386 19.93 -3.63 1.84
CA LYS A 386 21.33 -3.52 1.41
C LYS A 386 21.70 -4.54 0.31
N ARG A 387 21.15 -5.76 0.37
CA ARG A 387 21.37 -6.80 -0.65
C ARG A 387 20.71 -6.44 -1.98
N ILE A 388 19.53 -5.82 -1.94
CA ILE A 388 18.84 -5.32 -3.14
C ILE A 388 19.72 -4.26 -3.83
N LEU A 389 20.23 -3.31 -3.05
CA LEU A 389 21.02 -2.18 -3.56
C LEU A 389 22.36 -2.64 -4.16
N SER A 390 23.10 -3.54 -3.49
CA SER A 390 24.41 -4.02 -3.97
C SER A 390 24.33 -4.73 -5.33
N LEU A 391 23.25 -5.47 -5.58
CA LEU A 391 23.06 -6.17 -6.86
C LEU A 391 22.73 -5.18 -7.99
N SER A 392 21.99 -4.12 -7.69
CA SER A 392 21.68 -3.08 -8.67
C SER A 392 22.92 -2.29 -9.12
N GLU A 393 23.86 -2.02 -8.21
CA GLU A 393 25.13 -1.35 -8.53
C GLU A 393 26.01 -2.22 -9.41
N THR A 394 26.04 -3.53 -9.15
CA THR A 394 26.82 -4.49 -9.94
C THR A 394 26.30 -4.60 -11.38
N SER A 395 24.97 -4.60 -11.57
CA SER A 395 24.36 -4.59 -12.91
C SER A 395 24.65 -3.30 -13.68
N GLN A 396 24.58 -2.13 -13.01
CA GLN A 396 24.88 -0.84 -13.65
C GLN A 396 26.36 -0.71 -14.05
N GLN A 397 27.29 -1.27 -13.27
CA GLN A 397 28.71 -1.30 -13.65
C GLN A 397 28.99 -2.24 -14.82
N ALA A 398 28.28 -3.37 -14.93
CA ALA A 398 28.41 -4.26 -16.07
C ALA A 398 27.94 -3.58 -17.37
N ASP A 399 26.81 -2.87 -17.35
CA ASP A 399 26.29 -2.15 -18.53
C ASP A 399 27.19 -0.99 -18.99
N LEU A 400 27.96 -0.37 -18.08
CA LEU A 400 28.91 0.69 -18.41
C LEU A 400 30.27 0.20 -18.95
N VAL A 401 30.63 -1.06 -18.67
CA VAL A 401 31.89 -1.66 -19.14
C VAL A 401 31.73 -2.31 -20.52
N PHE A 402 30.51 -2.67 -20.90
CA PHE A 402 30.18 -3.32 -22.18
C PHE A 402 29.35 -2.44 -23.14
N GLY A 403 29.18 -1.15 -22.83
CA GLY A 403 28.44 -0.17 -23.65
C GLY A 403 29.31 0.64 -24.61
#